data_AF-A0A6J4K1G7-F1
#
_entry.id   AF-A0A6J4K1G7-F1
#
_cell.length_a   1.000
_cell.length_b   1.000
_cell.length_c   1.000
_cell.angle_alpha   90.00
_cell.angle_beta   90.00
_cell.angle_gamma   90.00
#
_symmetry.space_group_name_H-M   'P 1'
#
loop_
_entity.id
_entity.type
_entity.pdbx_description
1 polymer ?
#
loop_
_entity_poly.entity_id
_entity_poly.type
_entity_poly.pdbx_seq_one_letter_code
_entity_poly.pdbx_strand_id
1 'polypeptide(L)'
;MKTRSRRAALAALSGAAAALAASCSPRLELPKPPAPELGPSGEPTPAPPLAPAPEAAVAPPVGTPAALQPTKLTRLAPQQVERVVQPFWSADGKQILYYDQPRAGQGGTWAIDAAAGTVSHVRPEWGLYTARGALLAVPEPAKRQSWIKHTGSGAEWTLPSAGPVFSADATVVAYARDGGLTVAGADDQGARRVSLPIGGATVLAWLPGTDGTANARLLLYGRSADGVGLFAYDLGTRRAQQLSRSKRMPGYSLSPDGTWLAHVQMWNANPAENGLWVTRTDGGVRRRMPVVGSTRWTADNRLLLMPHRASAADSHEVWEVNPASGALRRLVGPEQARFRVANCDWDCTPDGSQIAFVSAEDKGVWRLDVPRLPAGAGSPEGASLPEVGDPQPAIARSKPYRLPFQTAPSPGGWYVSQWYGVTTAGYRWRVSSYGQGQGIHFGIDFATPMRTPVVAIAGGRIIAVDGDYGSAPHNVVIELFDGNQAVYGHLAERSRHVEVGQEVQQGDVVGLSGDSGYPYDGSRNPHLHLEIRKQGRMVATNPVPYFDANWDDMSLGVWNGALFERDLDNPRRYQFLDEQPDIRFGGPIISNFARPWPPA
;
A
#
# COMPACT_ATOMS: atom_id res chain seq x y z
N MET A 1 -8.11 -56.20 33.16
CA MET A 1 -8.76 -56.82 34.34
C MET A 1 -8.29 -56.08 35.58
N LYS A 2 -9.20 -55.38 36.28
CA LYS A 2 -9.12 -54.91 37.69
C LYS A 2 -7.96 -53.96 38.09
N THR A 3 -8.07 -52.91 38.91
CA THR A 3 -9.15 -52.23 39.65
C THR A 3 -8.49 -51.09 40.45
N ARG A 4 -9.23 -49.97 40.63
CA ARG A 4 -9.39 -49.17 41.89
C ARG A 4 -8.14 -48.47 42.47
N SER A 5 -8.19 -47.34 43.14
CA SER A 5 -9.22 -46.35 43.52
C SER A 5 -8.50 -45.33 44.41
N ARG A 6 -8.98 -44.09 44.49
CA ARG A 6 -9.36 -43.37 45.73
C ARG A 6 -9.30 -41.85 45.50
N ARG A 7 -10.43 -41.19 45.74
CA ARG A 7 -10.58 -40.19 46.81
C ARG A 7 -12.05 -39.79 46.96
N ALA A 8 -12.59 -40.10 48.14
CA ALA A 8 -13.76 -39.45 48.76
C ALA A 8 -13.36 -37.99 49.10
N ALA A 9 -14.15 -36.94 48.96
CA ALA A 9 -15.58 -36.65 49.18
C ALA A 9 -15.90 -36.07 50.58
N LEU A 10 -16.68 -34.98 50.53
CA LEU A 10 -17.41 -34.20 51.56
C LEU A 10 -16.60 -33.16 52.35
N ALA A 11 -16.90 -31.85 52.36
CA ALA A 11 -18.14 -31.03 52.57
C ALA A 11 -17.86 -30.18 53.85
N ALA A 12 -18.28 -28.95 54.10
CA ALA A 12 -19.32 -28.02 53.64
C ALA A 12 -18.78 -26.56 53.91
N LEU A 13 -19.34 -25.44 53.45
CA LEU A 13 -20.65 -24.87 53.74
C LEU A 13 -20.93 -23.66 52.84
N SER A 14 -22.22 -23.47 52.59
CA SER A 14 -22.94 -22.37 51.94
C SER A 14 -22.72 -20.96 52.52
N GLY A 15 -22.80 -19.93 51.66
CA GLY A 15 -23.12 -18.57 52.10
C GLY A 15 -22.88 -17.45 51.05
N ALA A 16 -23.96 -17.08 50.35
CA ALA A 16 -24.30 -15.75 49.81
C ALA A 16 -23.33 -14.97 48.88
N ALA A 17 -23.76 -14.90 47.61
CA ALA A 17 -23.85 -13.72 46.73
C ALA A 17 -22.99 -12.47 46.99
N ALA A 18 -22.17 -12.07 45.99
CA ALA A 18 -22.42 -10.87 45.18
C ALA A 18 -21.34 -10.65 44.10
N ALA A 19 -21.81 -10.55 42.85
CA ALA A 19 -21.32 -9.69 41.76
C ALA A 19 -19.80 -9.56 41.48
N LEU A 20 -19.34 -10.28 40.46
CA LEU A 20 -18.51 -9.71 39.40
C LEU A 20 -18.98 -10.31 38.07
N ALA A 21 -19.99 -9.66 37.48
CA ALA A 21 -20.37 -9.89 36.10
C ALA A 21 -19.17 -9.49 35.23
N ALA A 22 -18.61 -10.47 34.52
CA ALA A 22 -17.82 -10.19 33.34
C ALA A 22 -18.70 -9.36 32.41
N SER A 23 -18.33 -8.11 32.15
CA SER A 23 -19.00 -7.29 31.16
C SER A 23 -18.73 -7.90 29.79
N CYS A 24 -19.61 -8.79 29.34
CA CYS A 24 -19.77 -9.08 27.93
C CYS A 24 -20.12 -7.76 27.24
N SER A 25 -19.21 -7.26 26.42
CA SER A 25 -19.51 -6.21 25.44
C SER A 25 -20.77 -6.62 24.65
N PRO A 26 -21.64 -5.67 24.25
CA PRO A 26 -22.90 -6.00 23.60
C PRO A 26 -22.63 -6.74 22.29
N ARG A 27 -23.25 -7.92 22.20
CA ARG A 27 -23.25 -8.86 21.08
C ARG A 27 -23.96 -8.20 19.88
N LEU A 28 -23.23 -7.90 18.81
CA LEU A 28 -23.86 -7.40 17.59
C LEU A 28 -24.53 -8.59 16.86
N GLU A 29 -25.86 -8.62 16.80
CA GLU A 29 -26.58 -9.51 15.90
C GLU A 29 -26.40 -9.00 14.47
N LEU A 30 -25.82 -9.82 13.59
CA LEU A 30 -25.82 -9.54 12.16
C LEU A 30 -27.27 -9.35 11.66
N PRO A 31 -27.54 -8.40 10.75
CA PRO A 31 -28.88 -8.21 10.21
C PRO A 31 -29.47 -9.54 9.72
N LYS A 32 -30.61 -9.92 10.29
CA LYS A 32 -31.37 -11.10 9.85
C LYS A 32 -31.78 -10.89 8.39
N PRO A 33 -31.63 -11.92 7.53
CA PRO A 33 -32.10 -11.80 6.16
C PRO A 33 -33.62 -11.56 6.18
N PRO A 34 -34.15 -10.71 5.29
CA PRO A 34 -35.60 -10.61 5.12
C PRO A 34 -36.16 -11.98 4.70
N ALA A 35 -37.41 -12.25 5.09
CA ALA A 35 -38.14 -13.42 4.62
C ALA A 35 -38.20 -13.41 3.07
N PRO A 36 -38.24 -14.59 2.40
CA PRO A 36 -38.31 -14.64 0.95
C PRO A 36 -39.66 -14.09 0.46
N GLU A 37 -39.69 -12.81 0.08
CA GLU A 37 -40.79 -12.25 -0.71
C GLU A 37 -40.53 -12.53 -2.19
N LEU A 38 -41.33 -13.42 -2.77
CA LEU A 38 -41.45 -13.61 -4.21
C LEU A 38 -42.29 -12.45 -4.78
N GLY A 39 -41.65 -11.30 -5.00
CA GLY A 39 -42.21 -10.20 -5.81
C GLY A 39 -41.88 -10.40 -7.30
N PRO A 40 -42.72 -9.89 -8.22
CA PRO A 40 -42.55 -10.12 -9.65
C PRO A 40 -41.26 -9.47 -10.17
N SER A 41 -40.66 -10.11 -11.17
CA SER A 41 -39.47 -9.70 -11.90
C SER A 41 -39.69 -8.34 -12.59
N GLY A 42 -39.31 -7.25 -11.92
CA GLY A 42 -39.10 -5.96 -12.54
C GLY A 42 -37.72 -5.93 -13.21
N GLU A 43 -37.67 -5.51 -14.47
CA GLU A 43 -36.41 -5.23 -15.17
C GLU A 43 -35.54 -4.25 -14.37
N PRO A 44 -34.21 -4.44 -14.34
CA PRO A 44 -33.33 -3.53 -13.65
C PRO A 44 -33.33 -2.18 -14.37
N THR A 45 -33.87 -1.15 -13.72
CA THR A 45 -33.67 0.23 -14.13
C THR A 45 -32.17 0.54 -14.09
N PRO A 46 -31.56 1.05 -15.17
CA PRO A 46 -30.13 1.39 -15.17
C PRO A 46 -29.84 2.39 -14.06
N ALA A 47 -28.74 2.17 -13.34
CA ALA A 47 -28.28 3.08 -12.32
C ALA A 47 -27.99 4.46 -12.94
N PRO A 48 -28.34 5.57 -12.28
CA PRO A 48 -28.04 6.90 -12.80
C PRO A 48 -26.52 7.05 -13.02
N PRO A 49 -26.10 7.83 -14.03
CA PRO A 49 -24.69 8.10 -14.27
C PRO A 49 -24.04 8.70 -13.02
N LEU A 50 -22.81 8.27 -12.74
CA LEU A 50 -21.99 8.88 -11.69
C LEU A 50 -21.87 10.37 -11.99
N ALA A 51 -22.22 11.22 -11.02
CA ALA A 51 -22.12 12.65 -11.17
C ALA A 51 -20.68 13.05 -11.59
N PRO A 52 -20.51 13.96 -12.57
CA PRO A 52 -19.20 14.46 -12.96
C PRO A 52 -18.50 15.10 -11.76
N ALA A 53 -17.17 15.01 -11.73
CA ALA A 53 -16.36 15.60 -10.67
C ALA A 53 -16.60 17.11 -10.60
N PRO A 54 -17.04 17.67 -9.45
CA PRO A 54 -16.98 19.10 -9.27
C PRO A 54 -15.51 19.48 -9.13
N GLU A 55 -15.03 20.36 -10.01
CA GLU A 55 -13.75 21.04 -9.87
C GLU A 55 -13.78 21.82 -8.55
N ALA A 56 -12.71 21.74 -7.76
CA ALA A 56 -12.64 22.47 -6.51
C ALA A 56 -12.61 23.98 -6.84
N ALA A 57 -13.70 24.69 -6.53
CA ALA A 57 -13.72 26.14 -6.65
C ALA A 57 -12.70 26.76 -5.70
N VAL A 58 -11.86 27.63 -6.23
CA VAL A 58 -10.90 28.45 -5.48
C VAL A 58 -11.68 29.30 -4.47
N ALA A 59 -11.41 29.11 -3.17
CA ALA A 59 -12.03 29.90 -2.11
C ALA A 59 -11.55 31.38 -2.17
N PRO A 60 -12.38 32.36 -1.75
CA PRO A 60 -11.98 33.77 -1.72
C PRO A 60 -10.83 34.03 -0.73
N PRO A 61 -10.04 35.10 -0.91
CA PRO A 61 -8.87 35.36 -0.10
C PRO A 61 -9.29 35.71 1.34
N VAL A 62 -8.78 34.95 2.31
CA VAL A 62 -8.92 35.23 3.73
C VAL A 62 -7.54 35.53 4.28
N GLY A 63 -7.33 36.79 4.70
CA GLY A 63 -6.35 37.25 5.70
C GLY A 63 -4.88 36.88 5.51
N THR A 64 -3.98 37.82 5.80
CA THR A 64 -2.53 37.61 5.79
C THR A 64 -2.14 36.33 6.57
N PRO A 65 -1.45 35.35 5.95
CA PRO A 65 -1.11 34.11 6.61
C PRO A 65 -0.12 34.32 7.74
N ALA A 66 -0.33 33.65 8.87
CA ALA A 66 0.73 33.49 9.86
C ALA A 66 1.86 32.65 9.25
N ALA A 67 3.10 33.13 9.34
CA ALA A 67 4.27 32.36 8.95
C ALA A 67 4.30 31.03 9.74
N LEU A 68 4.31 29.90 9.02
CA LEU A 68 4.43 28.57 9.62
C LEU A 68 5.80 28.46 10.31
N GLN A 69 5.79 28.20 11.62
CA GLN A 69 7.01 28.10 12.42
C GLN A 69 7.80 26.81 12.11
N PRO A 70 9.13 26.80 12.34
CA PRO A 70 9.92 25.59 12.28
C PRO A 70 9.29 24.47 13.11
N THR A 71 9.34 23.25 12.60
CA THR A 71 8.83 22.10 13.33
C THR A 71 9.96 21.18 13.77
N LYS A 72 9.73 20.46 14.87
CA LYS A 72 10.74 19.65 15.52
C LYS A 72 10.88 18.29 14.83
N LEU A 73 12.11 17.99 14.42
CA LEU A 73 12.55 16.66 14.00
C LEU A 73 13.38 16.02 15.11
N THR A 74 13.05 14.78 15.49
CA THR A 74 13.75 14.05 16.55
C THR A 74 14.14 12.65 16.07
N ARG A 75 15.44 12.34 16.04
CA ARG A 75 15.95 10.98 15.80
C ARG A 75 15.71 10.13 17.04
N LEU A 76 15.08 8.97 16.88
CA LEU A 76 14.68 8.11 17.98
C LEU A 76 15.61 6.90 18.12
N ALA A 77 15.96 6.56 19.36
CA ALA A 77 16.71 5.36 19.74
C ALA A 77 17.86 4.95 18.78
N PRO A 78 18.77 5.88 18.42
CA PRO A 78 19.64 5.80 17.24
C PRO A 78 20.56 4.57 17.17
N GLN A 79 20.86 3.92 18.29
CA GLN A 79 21.71 2.71 18.36
C GLN A 79 20.90 1.41 18.38
N GLN A 80 19.60 1.46 18.65
CA GLN A 80 18.76 0.29 18.87
C GLN A 80 17.84 0.01 17.67
N VAL A 81 17.39 1.06 16.97
CA VAL A 81 16.36 0.98 15.91
C VAL A 81 16.87 1.37 14.52
N GLU A 82 18.17 1.22 14.28
CA GLU A 82 18.73 1.43 12.95
C GLU A 82 18.25 0.35 11.97
N ARG A 83 17.82 0.77 10.77
CA ARG A 83 17.38 -0.10 9.66
C ARG A 83 16.16 -0.96 9.98
N VAL A 84 15.34 -0.53 10.95
CA VAL A 84 13.98 -1.06 11.11
C VAL A 84 13.06 -0.38 10.08
N VAL A 85 11.98 -1.06 9.71
CA VAL A 85 11.05 -0.60 8.68
C VAL A 85 9.61 -0.72 9.14
N GLN A 86 8.71 -0.03 8.45
CA GLN A 86 7.27 -0.03 8.71
C GLN A 86 6.87 0.31 10.16
N PRO A 87 7.35 1.43 10.74
CA PRO A 87 6.88 1.88 12.04
C PRO A 87 5.39 2.26 11.97
N PHE A 88 4.66 1.99 13.04
CA PHE A 88 3.25 2.37 13.18
C PHE A 88 2.93 2.78 14.61
N TRP A 89 1.95 3.64 14.81
CA TRP A 89 1.62 4.15 16.15
C TRP A 89 0.71 3.20 16.94
N SER A 90 0.93 3.14 18.25
CA SER A 90 -0.04 2.56 19.17
C SER A 90 -1.34 3.37 19.19
N ALA A 91 -2.46 2.71 19.48
CA ALA A 91 -3.79 3.34 19.47
C ALA A 91 -3.94 4.48 20.49
N ASP A 92 -3.11 4.53 21.53
CA ASP A 92 -3.06 5.62 22.51
C ASP A 92 -2.07 6.75 22.16
N GLY A 93 -1.35 6.62 21.03
CA GLY A 93 -0.38 7.60 20.55
C GLY A 93 0.88 7.73 21.39
N LYS A 94 1.18 6.78 22.29
CA LYS A 94 2.34 6.86 23.19
C LYS A 94 3.57 6.11 22.69
N GLN A 95 3.38 5.13 21.81
CA GLN A 95 4.44 4.24 21.36
C GLN A 95 4.48 4.14 19.84
N ILE A 96 5.69 4.03 19.30
CA ILE A 96 5.93 3.67 17.91
C ILE A 96 6.30 2.20 17.89
N LEU A 97 5.41 1.38 17.35
CA LEU A 97 5.55 -0.05 17.21
C LEU A 97 6.26 -0.40 15.90
N TYR A 98 7.04 -1.47 15.93
CA TYR A 98 7.73 -2.03 14.76
C TYR A 98 8.04 -3.51 15.00
N TYR A 99 8.45 -4.22 13.95
CA TYR A 99 8.83 -5.62 14.07
C TYR A 99 10.34 -5.80 13.93
N ASP A 100 10.93 -6.61 14.80
CA ASP A 100 12.38 -6.80 14.83
C ASP A 100 12.80 -8.08 15.55
N GLN A 101 14.06 -8.48 15.34
CA GLN A 101 14.73 -9.59 16.00
C GLN A 101 16.20 -9.19 16.25
N PRO A 102 16.47 -8.27 17.19
CA PRO A 102 17.83 -7.75 17.42
C PRO A 102 18.80 -8.84 17.90
N ARG A 103 18.29 -9.91 18.51
CA ARG A 103 19.02 -11.13 18.89
C ARG A 103 18.16 -12.35 18.60
N ALA A 104 18.81 -13.48 18.32
CA ALA A 104 18.12 -14.76 18.16
C ALA A 104 17.21 -15.04 19.37
N GLY A 105 15.96 -15.42 19.11
CA GLY A 105 14.95 -15.67 20.15
C GLY A 105 14.24 -14.42 20.70
N GLN A 106 14.63 -13.21 20.28
CA GLN A 106 13.95 -11.95 20.66
C GLN A 106 13.11 -11.35 19.52
N GLY A 107 12.53 -12.22 18.69
CA GLY A 107 11.68 -11.79 17.59
C GLY A 107 10.32 -11.28 18.09
N GLY A 108 9.67 -10.41 17.32
CA GLY A 108 8.27 -10.05 17.52
C GLY A 108 8.04 -8.55 17.38
N THR A 109 7.07 -8.03 18.14
CA THR A 109 6.76 -6.60 18.17
C THR A 109 7.60 -5.89 19.24
N TRP A 110 8.21 -4.78 18.85
CA TRP A 110 8.96 -3.87 19.69
C TRP A 110 8.30 -2.49 19.69
N ALA A 111 8.60 -1.70 20.72
CA ALA A 111 8.10 -0.34 20.87
C ALA A 111 9.23 0.63 21.16
N ILE A 112 9.12 1.83 20.60
CA ILE A 112 9.82 3.03 21.07
C ILE A 112 8.81 3.85 21.85
N ASP A 113 9.11 4.17 23.11
CA ASP A 113 8.34 5.17 23.85
C ASP A 113 8.54 6.54 23.19
N ALA A 114 7.46 7.18 22.75
CA ALA A 114 7.57 8.41 21.96
C ALA A 114 8.16 9.58 22.77
N ALA A 115 7.95 9.62 24.08
CA ALA A 115 8.44 10.71 24.92
C ALA A 115 9.88 10.46 25.38
N ALA A 116 10.15 9.26 25.91
CA ALA A 116 11.44 8.89 26.50
C ALA A 116 12.45 8.39 25.48
N GLY A 117 12.01 7.93 24.30
CA GLY A 117 12.87 7.32 23.28
C GLY A 117 13.41 5.94 23.68
N THR A 118 12.88 5.34 24.76
CA THR A 118 13.30 4.03 25.25
C THR A 118 12.69 2.90 24.44
N VAL A 119 13.49 1.87 24.14
CA VAL A 119 13.06 0.70 23.38
C VAL A 119 12.69 -0.45 24.32
N SER A 120 11.56 -1.11 24.07
CA SER A 120 11.12 -2.29 24.81
C SER A 120 10.56 -3.37 23.88
N HIS A 121 10.74 -4.64 24.28
CA HIS A 121 10.10 -5.77 23.61
C HIS A 121 8.66 -5.86 24.13
N VAL A 122 7.69 -5.75 23.22
CA VAL A 122 6.26 -5.75 23.58
C VAL A 122 5.74 -7.17 23.68
N ARG A 123 6.01 -7.99 22.65
CA ARG A 123 5.53 -9.37 22.58
C ARG A 123 6.31 -10.20 21.56
N PRO A 124 6.43 -11.53 21.77
CA PRO A 124 7.18 -12.41 20.89
C PRO A 124 6.50 -12.72 19.55
N GLU A 125 5.20 -12.50 19.44
CA GLU A 125 4.44 -12.87 18.24
C GLU A 125 4.66 -11.90 17.06
N TRP A 126 4.78 -12.49 15.87
CA TRP A 126 4.76 -11.78 14.58
C TRP A 126 3.36 -11.88 14.02
N GLY A 127 2.74 -10.76 13.67
CA GLY A 127 1.36 -10.76 13.20
C GLY A 127 0.96 -9.41 12.62
N LEU A 128 -0.11 -9.40 11.85
CA LEU A 128 -0.76 -8.19 11.37
C LEU A 128 -1.69 -7.65 12.45
N TYR A 129 -1.44 -6.44 12.94
CA TYR A 129 -2.41 -5.74 13.76
C TYR A 129 -3.59 -5.32 12.88
N THR A 130 -4.79 -5.75 13.26
CA THR A 130 -6.04 -5.43 12.58
C THR A 130 -7.08 -4.95 13.60
N ALA A 131 -8.21 -4.46 13.12
CA ALA A 131 -9.27 -3.89 13.95
C ALA A 131 -8.73 -2.84 14.95
N ARG A 132 -7.97 -1.86 14.43
CA ARG A 132 -7.30 -0.80 15.21
C ARG A 132 -6.40 -1.33 16.34
N GLY A 133 -5.79 -2.49 16.13
CA GLY A 133 -4.87 -3.12 17.08
C GLY A 133 -5.55 -4.01 18.12
N ALA A 134 -6.87 -4.15 18.09
CA ALA A 134 -7.60 -5.07 18.98
C ALA A 134 -7.30 -6.54 18.68
N LEU A 135 -6.91 -6.86 17.44
CA LEU A 135 -6.61 -8.22 17.00
C LEU A 135 -5.20 -8.28 16.40
N LEU A 136 -4.50 -9.38 16.71
CA LEU A 136 -3.31 -9.82 16.00
C LEU A 136 -3.69 -11.02 15.13
N ALA A 137 -3.53 -10.89 13.82
CA ALA A 137 -3.80 -11.95 12.86
C ALA A 137 -2.49 -12.49 12.26
N VAL A 138 -2.32 -13.81 12.29
CA VAL A 138 -1.14 -14.50 11.75
C VAL A 138 -1.60 -15.46 10.66
N PRO A 139 -1.41 -15.11 9.38
CA PRO A 139 -1.72 -15.99 8.28
C PRO A 139 -0.88 -17.26 8.32
N GLU A 140 -1.51 -18.41 8.04
CA GLU A 140 -0.85 -19.70 7.88
C GLU A 140 -1.23 -20.30 6.51
N PRO A 141 -0.68 -19.79 5.39
CA PRO A 141 -1.09 -20.16 4.04
C PRO A 141 -1.03 -21.68 3.77
N ALA A 142 -0.01 -22.35 4.27
CA ALA A 142 0.17 -23.81 4.14
C ALA A 142 -1.00 -24.61 4.76
N LYS A 143 -1.64 -24.05 5.79
CA LYS A 143 -2.82 -24.63 6.47
C LYS A 143 -4.14 -24.04 5.96
N ARG A 144 -4.08 -23.05 5.05
CA ARG A 144 -5.23 -22.28 4.55
C ARG A 144 -6.07 -21.65 5.67
N GLN A 145 -5.41 -21.20 6.73
CA GLN A 145 -6.05 -20.60 7.90
C GLN A 145 -5.31 -19.36 8.39
N SER A 146 -5.87 -18.68 9.39
CA SER A 146 -5.17 -17.66 10.18
C SER A 146 -5.39 -17.94 11.67
N TRP A 147 -4.33 -17.84 12.46
CA TRP A 147 -4.44 -17.78 13.92
C TRP A 147 -4.67 -16.33 14.35
N ILE A 148 -5.63 -16.13 15.24
CA ILE A 148 -6.07 -14.82 15.69
C ILE A 148 -5.93 -14.74 17.20
N LYS A 149 -5.46 -13.60 17.70
CA LYS A 149 -5.36 -13.29 19.13
C LYS A 149 -5.96 -11.92 19.42
N HIS A 150 -6.89 -11.86 20.36
CA HIS A 150 -7.38 -10.59 20.89
C HIS A 150 -6.34 -9.99 21.85
N THR A 151 -5.85 -8.80 21.52
CA THR A 151 -4.65 -8.23 22.17
C THR A 151 -4.88 -7.80 23.61
N GLY A 152 -6.12 -7.46 23.98
CA GLY A 152 -6.48 -7.04 25.34
C GLY A 152 -6.86 -8.19 26.27
N SER A 153 -7.57 -9.20 25.76
CA SER A 153 -8.06 -10.34 26.58
C SER A 153 -7.16 -11.57 26.52
N GLY A 154 -6.30 -11.66 25.50
CA GLY A 154 -5.49 -12.84 25.22
C GLY A 154 -6.28 -14.03 24.67
N ALA A 155 -7.57 -13.86 24.33
CA ALA A 155 -8.37 -14.91 23.71
C ALA A 155 -7.82 -15.25 22.31
N GLU A 156 -7.80 -16.54 21.97
CA GLU A 156 -7.21 -17.05 20.73
C GLU A 156 -8.18 -17.98 20.00
N TRP A 157 -8.18 -17.90 18.67
CA TRP A 157 -8.98 -18.78 17.80
C TRP A 157 -8.35 -18.87 16.41
N THR A 158 -8.90 -19.72 15.55
CA THR A 158 -8.47 -19.84 14.14
C THR A 158 -9.62 -19.52 13.20
N LEU A 159 -9.31 -18.94 12.06
CA LEU A 159 -10.25 -18.73 10.95
C LEU A 159 -9.83 -19.58 9.75
N PRO A 160 -10.78 -20.21 9.03
CA PRO A 160 -10.49 -21.06 7.87
C PRO A 160 -10.18 -20.23 6.60
N SER A 161 -9.35 -19.20 6.74
CA SER A 161 -8.88 -18.35 5.65
C SER A 161 -7.55 -17.72 6.03
N ALA A 162 -6.63 -17.61 5.07
CA ALA A 162 -5.34 -16.92 5.24
C ALA A 162 -5.44 -15.39 5.05
N GLY A 163 -6.61 -14.87 4.68
CA GLY A 163 -6.83 -13.43 4.45
C GLY A 163 -8.19 -12.92 4.97
N PRO A 164 -8.48 -13.06 6.28
CA PRO A 164 -9.70 -12.53 6.85
C PRO A 164 -9.67 -10.99 6.92
N VAL A 165 -10.82 -10.36 6.65
CA VAL A 165 -11.03 -8.92 6.74
C VAL A 165 -11.96 -8.64 7.93
N PHE A 166 -11.39 -8.10 9.00
CA PHE A 166 -12.13 -7.75 10.22
C PHE A 166 -12.74 -6.35 10.15
N SER A 167 -13.87 -6.16 10.84
CA SER A 167 -14.40 -4.83 11.11
C SER A 167 -13.47 -4.04 12.03
N ALA A 168 -13.55 -2.70 11.95
CA ALA A 168 -12.69 -1.82 12.73
C ALA A 168 -12.86 -1.98 14.25
N ASP A 169 -14.04 -2.45 14.69
CA ASP A 169 -14.39 -2.71 16.09
C ASP A 169 -14.13 -4.17 16.53
N ALA A 170 -13.52 -4.99 15.67
CA ALA A 170 -13.20 -6.39 15.93
C ALA A 170 -14.43 -7.29 16.21
N THR A 171 -15.63 -6.89 15.80
CA THR A 171 -16.86 -7.66 16.09
C THR A 171 -17.22 -8.68 15.00
N VAL A 172 -16.89 -8.40 13.73
CA VAL A 172 -17.26 -9.25 12.59
C VAL A 172 -16.09 -9.44 11.63
N VAL A 173 -16.18 -10.48 10.82
CA VAL A 173 -15.14 -10.85 9.85
C VAL A 173 -15.75 -11.32 8.53
N ALA A 174 -15.10 -10.95 7.43
CA ALA A 174 -15.43 -11.37 6.08
C ALA A 174 -14.23 -12.11 5.49
N TYR A 175 -14.44 -13.28 4.89
CA TYR A 175 -13.36 -14.08 4.33
C TYR A 175 -13.85 -15.03 3.25
N ALA A 176 -12.94 -15.48 2.37
CA ALA A 176 -13.26 -16.46 1.33
C ALA A 176 -13.26 -17.89 1.91
N ARG A 177 -14.32 -18.66 1.61
CA ARG A 177 -14.49 -20.07 2.00
C ARG A 177 -15.26 -20.81 0.91
N ASP A 178 -14.78 -21.99 0.52
CA ASP A 178 -15.44 -22.87 -0.47
C ASP A 178 -15.84 -22.16 -1.78
N GLY A 179 -14.97 -21.27 -2.27
CA GLY A 179 -15.19 -20.49 -3.49
C GLY A 179 -16.28 -19.41 -3.38
N GLY A 180 -16.73 -19.07 -2.17
CA GLY A 180 -17.66 -17.99 -1.90
C GLY A 180 -17.18 -17.04 -0.80
N LEU A 181 -17.89 -15.91 -0.67
CA LEU A 181 -17.72 -15.00 0.45
C LEU A 181 -18.49 -15.53 1.67
N THR A 182 -17.85 -15.56 2.84
CA THR A 182 -18.45 -15.82 4.14
C THR A 182 -18.34 -14.59 5.02
N VAL A 183 -19.40 -14.30 5.77
CA VAL A 183 -19.39 -13.33 6.87
C VAL A 183 -19.74 -14.03 8.18
N ALA A 184 -19.09 -13.65 9.27
CA ALA A 184 -19.27 -14.24 10.59
C ALA A 184 -19.01 -13.20 11.70
N GLY A 185 -19.32 -13.56 12.94
CA GLY A 185 -18.68 -12.93 14.10
C GLY A 185 -17.16 -13.11 14.04
N ALA A 186 -16.40 -12.22 14.68
CA ALA A 186 -14.94 -12.22 14.58
C ALA A 186 -14.29 -13.56 14.99
N ASP A 187 -14.95 -14.33 15.85
CA ASP A 187 -14.58 -15.68 16.32
C ASP A 187 -15.17 -16.82 15.48
N ASP A 188 -15.59 -16.54 14.25
CA ASP A 188 -16.28 -17.42 13.30
C ASP A 188 -17.71 -17.84 13.66
N GLN A 189 -18.27 -17.34 14.78
CA GLN A 189 -19.63 -17.69 15.14
C GLN A 189 -20.65 -17.14 14.15
N GLY A 190 -21.68 -17.93 13.87
CA GLY A 190 -22.77 -17.53 12.96
C GLY A 190 -22.33 -17.37 11.50
N ALA A 191 -21.22 -18.01 11.10
CA ALA A 191 -20.71 -17.97 9.74
C ALA A 191 -21.79 -18.32 8.71
N ARG A 192 -21.97 -17.43 7.73
CA ARG A 192 -22.94 -17.60 6.64
C ARG A 192 -22.35 -17.15 5.32
N ARG A 193 -22.72 -17.86 4.24
CA ARG A 193 -22.33 -17.50 2.88
C ARG A 193 -23.11 -16.27 2.40
N VAL A 194 -22.44 -15.39 1.68
CA VAL A 194 -23.01 -14.20 1.03
C VAL A 194 -22.83 -14.33 -0.47
N SER A 195 -23.93 -14.26 -1.21
CA SER A 195 -23.92 -14.16 -2.66
C SER A 195 -23.70 -12.71 -3.07
N LEU A 196 -22.76 -12.47 -3.99
CA LEU A 196 -22.45 -11.13 -4.47
C LEU A 196 -22.90 -10.96 -5.92
N PRO A 197 -23.48 -9.81 -6.29
CA PRO A 197 -23.74 -9.45 -7.69
C PRO A 197 -22.47 -8.97 -8.42
N ILE A 198 -21.30 -9.11 -7.78
CA ILE A 198 -20.01 -8.62 -8.26
C ILE A 198 -19.12 -9.82 -8.55
N GLY A 199 -18.76 -10.00 -9.82
CA GLY A 199 -17.86 -11.06 -10.28
C GLY A 199 -16.41 -10.80 -9.86
N GLY A 200 -15.72 -11.84 -9.39
CA GLY A 200 -14.33 -11.77 -8.96
C GLY A 200 -14.10 -10.82 -7.78
N ALA A 201 -15.12 -10.59 -6.96
CA ALA A 201 -15.07 -9.61 -5.89
C ALA A 201 -14.02 -9.96 -4.82
N THR A 202 -13.18 -8.98 -4.49
CA THR A 202 -12.30 -8.99 -3.32
C THR A 202 -12.90 -8.09 -2.26
N VAL A 203 -13.03 -8.59 -1.02
CA VAL A 203 -13.43 -7.75 0.12
C VAL A 203 -12.23 -6.95 0.58
N LEU A 204 -12.41 -5.64 0.70
CA LEU A 204 -11.37 -4.70 1.12
C LEU A 204 -11.55 -4.24 2.56
N ALA A 205 -12.79 -3.97 2.98
CA ALA A 205 -13.10 -3.50 4.33
C ALA A 205 -14.59 -3.67 4.67
N TRP A 206 -14.90 -3.51 5.96
CA TRP A 206 -16.27 -3.30 6.45
C TRP A 206 -16.62 -1.81 6.45
N LEU A 207 -17.89 -1.51 6.20
CA LEU A 207 -18.44 -0.16 6.12
C LEU A 207 -19.67 -0.04 7.03
N PRO A 208 -19.92 1.14 7.62
CA PRO A 208 -21.19 1.42 8.28
C PRO A 208 -22.34 1.45 7.26
N GLY A 209 -23.57 1.18 7.69
CA GLY A 209 -24.79 1.39 6.94
C GLY A 209 -25.00 2.86 6.58
N THR A 210 -25.86 3.13 5.60
CA THR A 210 -26.23 4.52 5.25
C THR A 210 -27.03 5.21 6.36
N ASP A 211 -27.62 4.43 7.26
CA ASP A 211 -28.30 4.84 8.49
C ASP A 211 -27.36 4.93 9.70
N GLY A 212 -26.06 4.65 9.52
CA GLY A 212 -25.07 4.61 10.59
C GLY A 212 -24.96 3.27 11.32
N THR A 213 -25.72 2.24 10.92
CA THR A 213 -25.62 0.89 11.53
C THR A 213 -24.21 0.33 11.35
N ALA A 214 -23.53 -0.03 12.44
CA ALA A 214 -22.17 -0.54 12.37
C ALA A 214 -22.10 -1.83 11.52
N ASN A 215 -21.06 -1.95 10.70
CA ASN A 215 -20.72 -3.15 9.95
C ASN A 215 -21.85 -3.71 9.04
N ALA A 216 -22.74 -2.85 8.54
CA ALA A 216 -23.86 -3.27 7.70
C ALA A 216 -23.49 -3.47 6.22
N ARG A 217 -22.34 -2.95 5.79
CA ARG A 217 -21.92 -2.96 4.38
C ARG A 217 -20.48 -3.46 4.22
N LEU A 218 -20.13 -3.89 3.01
CA LEU A 218 -18.78 -4.31 2.61
C LEU A 218 -18.25 -3.41 1.49
N LEU A 219 -16.98 -3.00 1.59
CA LEU A 219 -16.24 -2.41 0.49
C LEU A 219 -15.65 -3.53 -0.36
N LEU A 220 -15.98 -3.54 -1.65
CA LEU A 220 -15.56 -4.57 -2.61
C LEU A 220 -14.81 -3.93 -3.77
N TYR A 221 -13.82 -4.65 -4.30
CA TYR A 221 -13.28 -4.40 -5.64
C TYR A 221 -13.64 -5.58 -6.55
N GLY A 222 -14.18 -5.32 -7.73
CA GLY A 222 -14.56 -6.38 -8.66
C GLY A 222 -15.24 -5.86 -9.92
N ARG A 223 -16.04 -6.73 -10.56
CA ARG A 223 -16.73 -6.43 -11.82
C ARG A 223 -18.25 -6.58 -11.70
N SER A 224 -18.99 -5.59 -12.17
CA SER A 224 -20.45 -5.65 -12.38
C SER A 224 -20.81 -5.46 -13.85
N ALA A 225 -22.11 -5.49 -14.18
CA ALA A 225 -22.61 -5.10 -15.50
C ALA A 225 -22.23 -3.65 -15.86
N ASP A 226 -22.14 -2.77 -14.87
CA ASP A 226 -21.81 -1.37 -15.07
C ASP A 226 -20.31 -1.16 -15.31
N GLY A 227 -19.43 -2.01 -14.78
CA GLY A 227 -17.99 -1.95 -15.04
C GLY A 227 -17.12 -2.54 -13.94
N VAL A 228 -15.82 -2.25 -14.00
CA VAL A 228 -14.84 -2.67 -12.98
C VAL A 228 -14.57 -1.50 -12.04
N GLY A 229 -14.45 -1.79 -10.74
CA GLY A 229 -14.04 -0.80 -9.76
C GLY A 229 -14.48 -1.13 -8.34
N LEU A 230 -14.75 -0.07 -7.57
CA LEU A 230 -15.13 -0.15 -6.17
C LEU A 230 -16.65 -0.17 -6.00
N PHE A 231 -17.12 -0.99 -5.05
CA PHE A 231 -18.53 -1.10 -4.70
C PHE A 231 -18.72 -1.09 -3.18
N ALA A 232 -19.75 -0.39 -2.70
CA ALA A 232 -20.32 -0.61 -1.38
C ALA A 232 -21.47 -1.60 -1.51
N TYR A 233 -21.35 -2.77 -0.89
CA TYR A 233 -22.38 -3.81 -0.89
C TYR A 233 -23.11 -3.85 0.45
N ASP A 234 -24.43 -3.69 0.41
CA ASP A 234 -25.28 -3.74 1.60
C ASP A 234 -25.71 -5.17 1.93
N LEU A 235 -25.44 -5.63 3.16
CA LEU A 235 -25.74 -7.00 3.59
C LEU A 235 -27.24 -7.22 3.82
N GLY A 236 -27.99 -6.18 4.18
CA GLY A 236 -29.43 -6.24 4.43
C GLY A 236 -30.22 -6.20 3.12
N THR A 237 -29.98 -5.17 2.30
CA THR A 237 -30.72 -4.98 1.03
C THR A 237 -30.16 -5.80 -0.12
N ARG A 238 -28.95 -6.38 0.03
CA ARG A 238 -28.22 -7.12 -1.01
C ARG A 238 -27.97 -6.32 -2.29
N ARG A 239 -27.84 -5.00 -2.16
CA ARG A 239 -27.58 -4.10 -3.29
C ARG A 239 -26.11 -3.67 -3.28
N ALA A 240 -25.48 -3.66 -4.45
CA ALA A 240 -24.16 -3.09 -4.65
C ALA A 240 -24.29 -1.70 -5.27
N GLN A 241 -23.68 -0.70 -4.64
CA GLN A 241 -23.56 0.65 -5.15
C GLN A 241 -22.15 0.87 -5.66
N GLN A 242 -22.00 1.33 -6.90
CA GLN A 242 -20.69 1.62 -7.46
C GLN A 242 -20.13 2.93 -6.91
N LEU A 243 -18.97 2.86 -6.25
CA LEU A 243 -18.25 4.01 -5.72
C LEU A 243 -17.24 4.57 -6.72
N SER A 244 -16.63 3.71 -7.55
CA SER A 244 -15.61 4.14 -8.52
C SER A 244 -15.62 3.25 -9.75
N ARG A 245 -15.25 3.82 -10.91
CA ARG A 245 -14.97 3.12 -12.16
C ARG A 245 -13.48 3.23 -12.42
N SER A 246 -12.74 2.18 -12.11
CA SER A 246 -11.33 2.10 -12.48
C SER A 246 -10.92 0.65 -12.61
N LYS A 247 -10.21 0.34 -13.71
CA LYS A 247 -9.58 -0.97 -13.91
C LYS A 247 -8.29 -1.11 -13.10
N ARG A 248 -7.69 0.02 -12.67
CA ARG A 248 -6.45 0.03 -11.88
C ARG A 248 -6.56 0.99 -10.71
N MET A 249 -6.52 0.37 -9.54
CA MET A 249 -6.62 1.06 -8.26
C MET A 249 -5.53 0.50 -7.35
N PRO A 250 -4.30 1.02 -7.46
CA PRO A 250 -3.15 0.41 -6.78
C PRO A 250 -3.14 0.67 -5.27
N GLY A 251 -3.82 1.72 -4.80
CA GLY A 251 -3.85 2.10 -3.39
C GLY A 251 -5.21 2.60 -2.91
N TYR A 252 -5.56 2.24 -1.68
CA TYR A 252 -6.72 2.76 -0.95
C TYR A 252 -6.45 2.82 0.56
N SER A 253 -7.21 3.65 1.27
CA SER A 253 -7.28 3.68 2.73
C SER A 253 -8.65 4.18 3.20
N LEU A 254 -9.21 3.52 4.21
CA LEU A 254 -10.52 3.83 4.75
C LEU A 254 -10.37 4.69 6.02
N SER A 255 -11.23 5.69 6.19
CA SER A 255 -11.30 6.44 7.44
C SER A 255 -11.67 5.51 8.60
N PRO A 256 -11.24 5.81 9.84
CA PRO A 256 -11.54 4.97 10.99
C PRO A 256 -13.02 4.61 11.10
N ASP A 257 -13.93 5.57 10.93
CA ASP A 257 -15.37 5.33 11.01
C ASP A 257 -15.99 4.68 9.77
N GLY A 258 -15.21 4.44 8.72
CA GLY A 258 -15.65 3.84 7.47
C GLY A 258 -16.48 4.74 6.56
N THR A 259 -16.64 6.03 6.90
CA THR A 259 -17.49 6.95 6.12
C THR A 259 -16.79 7.54 4.90
N TRP A 260 -15.45 7.58 4.90
CA TRP A 260 -14.63 8.10 3.82
C TRP A 260 -13.60 7.09 3.33
N LEU A 261 -13.36 7.13 2.02
CA LEU A 261 -12.38 6.30 1.33
C LEU A 261 -11.44 7.20 0.54
N ALA A 262 -10.15 7.15 0.85
CA ALA A 262 -9.10 7.66 -0.02
C ALA A 262 -8.67 6.53 -0.97
N HIS A 263 -8.65 6.75 -2.28
CA HIS A 263 -8.25 5.74 -3.28
C HIS A 263 -7.60 6.39 -4.49
N VAL A 264 -6.71 5.67 -5.16
CA VAL A 264 -5.99 6.17 -6.32
C VAL A 264 -6.57 5.55 -7.59
N GLN A 265 -6.86 6.39 -8.58
CA GLN A 265 -7.30 5.96 -9.92
C GLN A 265 -6.24 6.33 -10.95
N MET A 266 -5.92 5.40 -11.83
CA MET A 266 -4.87 5.58 -12.85
C MET A 266 -5.33 5.04 -14.20
N TRP A 267 -4.87 5.70 -15.26
CA TRP A 267 -5.11 5.32 -16.67
C TRP A 267 -6.56 5.12 -17.07
N ASN A 268 -7.47 5.83 -16.41
CA ASN A 268 -8.80 6.03 -16.94
C ASN A 268 -8.70 6.85 -18.24
N ALA A 269 -9.57 6.50 -19.20
CA ALA A 269 -9.60 7.11 -20.52
C ALA A 269 -9.86 8.62 -20.46
N ASN A 270 -10.64 9.07 -19.47
CA ASN A 270 -10.77 10.47 -19.13
C ASN A 270 -9.60 10.87 -18.18
N PRO A 271 -8.65 11.72 -18.61
CA PRO A 271 -7.56 12.16 -17.75
C PRO A 271 -8.06 12.89 -16.49
N ALA A 272 -9.26 13.48 -16.53
CA ALA A 272 -9.94 14.11 -15.40
C ALA A 272 -10.40 13.09 -14.33
N GLU A 273 -10.23 11.78 -14.56
CA GLU A 273 -10.49 10.74 -13.57
C GLU A 273 -9.25 10.20 -12.85
N ASN A 274 -8.04 10.53 -13.30
CA ASN A 274 -6.79 10.00 -12.75
C ASN A 274 -6.25 10.85 -11.58
N GLY A 275 -5.91 10.22 -10.46
CA GLY A 275 -5.36 10.89 -9.28
C GLY A 275 -5.86 10.26 -7.98
N LEU A 276 -5.57 10.93 -6.87
CA LEU A 276 -6.11 10.61 -5.56
C LEU A 276 -7.58 11.09 -5.47
N TRP A 277 -8.43 10.22 -4.96
CA TRP A 277 -9.85 10.48 -4.73
C TRP A 277 -10.20 10.30 -3.27
N VAL A 278 -11.00 11.21 -2.73
CA VAL A 278 -11.64 11.09 -1.42
C VAL A 278 -13.14 10.98 -1.64
N THR A 279 -13.71 9.83 -1.31
CA THR A 279 -15.08 9.44 -1.66
C THR A 279 -15.85 9.03 -0.41
N ARG A 280 -17.07 9.56 -0.22
CA ARG A 280 -17.98 9.04 0.79
C ARG A 280 -18.43 7.64 0.43
N THR A 281 -18.47 6.75 1.40
CA THR A 281 -18.83 5.36 1.20
C THR A 281 -20.34 5.14 1.06
N ASP A 282 -21.16 6.14 1.36
CA ASP A 282 -22.60 6.22 1.00
C ASP A 282 -22.82 6.66 -0.47
N GLY A 283 -21.74 6.98 -1.18
CA GLY A 283 -21.76 7.42 -2.58
C GLY A 283 -22.25 8.85 -2.82
N GLY A 284 -22.39 9.66 -1.76
CA GLY A 284 -22.75 11.07 -1.87
C GLY A 284 -21.64 11.92 -2.48
N VAL A 285 -20.66 12.35 -1.67
CA VAL A 285 -19.60 13.28 -2.08
C VAL A 285 -18.37 12.52 -2.58
N ARG A 286 -17.81 12.96 -3.71
CA ARG A 286 -16.50 12.54 -4.21
C ARG A 286 -15.67 13.77 -4.58
N ARG A 287 -14.40 13.76 -4.19
CA ARG A 287 -13.43 14.83 -4.47
C ARG A 287 -12.18 14.22 -5.10
N ARG A 288 -11.75 14.78 -6.21
CA ARG A 288 -10.48 14.42 -6.84
C ARG A 288 -9.42 15.42 -6.40
N MET A 289 -8.21 14.91 -6.21
CA MET A 289 -6.98 15.69 -6.13
C MET A 289 -6.10 15.29 -7.31
N PRO A 290 -5.57 16.25 -8.10
CA PRO A 290 -4.75 15.95 -9.27
C PRO A 290 -3.32 15.52 -8.90
N VAL A 291 -3.16 14.85 -7.75
CA VAL A 291 -1.89 14.34 -7.24
C VAL A 291 -2.01 12.86 -6.93
N VAL A 292 -0.87 12.19 -6.89
CA VAL A 292 -0.69 10.90 -6.20
C VAL A 292 0.16 11.13 -4.96
N GLY A 293 0.05 10.24 -3.98
CA GLY A 293 0.77 10.40 -2.73
C GLY A 293 0.29 9.41 -1.69
N SER A 294 1.06 9.29 -0.62
CA SER A 294 0.72 8.43 0.50
C SER A 294 -0.24 9.14 1.45
N THR A 295 -1.19 8.41 2.01
CA THR A 295 -2.21 8.98 2.91
C THR A 295 -2.30 8.23 4.23
N ARG A 296 -2.58 8.94 5.32
CA ARG A 296 -2.95 8.37 6.63
C ARG A 296 -4.16 9.10 7.20
N TRP A 297 -5.07 8.36 7.79
CA TRP A 297 -6.22 8.92 8.48
C TRP A 297 -5.92 9.10 9.96
N THR A 298 -6.27 10.25 10.51
CA THR A 298 -6.34 10.45 11.96
C THR A 298 -7.62 9.81 12.50
N ALA A 299 -7.67 9.55 13.81
CA ALA A 299 -8.83 9.00 14.52
C ALA A 299 -10.09 9.88 14.40
N ASP A 300 -9.92 11.19 14.20
CA ASP A 300 -11.00 12.16 13.93
C ASP A 300 -11.31 12.35 12.43
N ASN A 301 -10.91 11.40 11.58
CA ASN A 301 -11.15 11.36 10.12
C ASN A 301 -10.59 12.56 9.34
N ARG A 302 -9.50 13.17 9.80
CA ARG A 302 -8.70 14.05 8.95
C ARG A 302 -7.75 13.20 8.12
N LEU A 303 -7.50 13.62 6.89
CA LEU A 303 -6.65 12.89 5.97
C LEU A 303 -5.32 13.63 5.83
N LEU A 304 -4.24 13.04 6.33
CA LEU A 304 -2.89 13.51 6.06
C LEU A 304 -2.40 12.94 4.73
N LEU A 305 -1.71 13.77 3.95
CA LEU A 305 -1.21 13.47 2.62
C LEU A 305 0.28 13.87 2.53
N MET A 306 1.12 12.94 2.12
CA MET A 306 2.44 13.21 1.58
C MET A 306 2.37 13.07 0.05
N PRO A 307 2.27 14.18 -0.71
CA PRO A 307 2.15 14.12 -2.16
C PRO A 307 3.49 13.68 -2.78
N HIS A 308 3.42 12.84 -3.80
CA HIS A 308 4.56 12.54 -4.66
C HIS A 308 4.88 13.77 -5.52
N ARG A 309 6.13 14.20 -5.49
CA ARG A 309 6.67 15.41 -6.09
C ARG A 309 7.97 15.10 -6.82
N ALA A 310 7.83 14.58 -8.04
CA ALA A 310 8.95 14.19 -8.90
C ALA A 310 10.06 15.26 -9.05
N SER A 311 9.74 16.55 -8.89
CA SER A 311 10.64 17.70 -9.08
C SER A 311 10.84 18.60 -7.85
N ALA A 312 10.22 18.32 -6.69
CA ALA A 312 10.34 19.24 -5.54
C ALA A 312 11.76 19.27 -4.96
N ALA A 313 12.05 20.36 -4.21
CA ALA A 313 13.18 20.42 -3.29
C ALA A 313 13.32 19.07 -2.56
N ASP A 314 14.53 18.54 -2.45
CA ASP A 314 14.86 17.19 -1.94
C ASP A 314 14.37 16.95 -0.50
N SER A 315 13.05 16.89 -0.31
CA SER A 315 12.30 16.88 0.95
C SER A 315 10.82 16.60 0.67
N HIS A 316 10.24 15.72 1.47
CA HIS A 316 8.79 15.51 1.49
C HIS A 316 8.08 16.65 2.23
N GLU A 317 6.76 16.70 2.05
CA GLU A 317 5.86 17.64 2.70
C GLU A 317 4.69 16.90 3.35
N VAL A 318 4.04 17.54 4.31
CA VAL A 318 2.82 17.05 4.95
C VAL A 318 1.68 18.02 4.68
N TRP A 319 0.58 17.49 4.16
CA TRP A 319 -0.66 18.21 3.87
C TRP A 319 -1.81 17.61 4.64
N GLU A 320 -2.78 18.44 5.00
CA GLU A 320 -4.09 18.01 5.47
C GLU A 320 -5.10 18.20 4.35
N VAL A 321 -5.96 17.19 4.19
CA VAL A 321 -7.09 17.18 3.27
C VAL A 321 -8.37 17.19 4.10
N ASN A 322 -9.22 18.19 3.87
CA ASN A 322 -10.59 18.15 4.35
C ASN A 322 -11.42 17.24 3.42
N PRO A 323 -11.94 16.08 3.88
CA PRO A 323 -12.56 15.12 2.99
C PRO A 323 -13.88 15.61 2.37
N ALA A 324 -14.62 16.50 3.05
CA ALA A 324 -15.91 17.01 2.59
C ALA A 324 -15.78 18.10 1.51
N SER A 325 -14.93 19.09 1.78
CA SER A 325 -14.70 20.22 0.88
C SER A 325 -13.66 19.91 -0.20
N GLY A 326 -12.73 18.99 0.06
CA GLY A 326 -11.52 18.80 -0.75
C GLY A 326 -10.44 19.86 -0.48
N ALA A 327 -10.67 20.77 0.47
CA ALA A 327 -9.71 21.82 0.80
C ALA A 327 -8.38 21.22 1.30
N LEU A 328 -7.29 21.83 0.85
CA LEU A 328 -5.92 21.37 1.06
C LEU A 328 -5.14 22.38 1.86
N ARG A 329 -4.44 21.92 2.90
CA ARG A 329 -3.67 22.78 3.79
C ARG A 329 -2.29 22.20 4.04
N ARG A 330 -1.24 22.88 3.57
CA ARG A 330 0.14 22.47 3.88
C ARG A 330 0.40 22.67 5.37
N LEU A 331 0.83 21.61 6.05
CA LEU A 331 1.19 21.62 7.47
C LEU A 331 2.72 21.71 7.65
N VAL A 332 3.48 21.00 6.82
CA VAL A 332 4.95 20.99 6.86
C VAL A 332 5.48 21.02 5.43
N GLY A 333 6.32 22.01 5.14
CA GLY A 333 7.12 22.16 3.94
C GLY A 333 8.62 22.19 4.26
N PRO A 334 9.49 22.27 3.23
CA PRO A 334 10.95 22.29 3.40
C PRO A 334 11.47 23.50 4.19
N GLU A 335 10.67 24.56 4.31
CA GLU A 335 10.99 25.74 5.11
C GLU A 335 10.80 25.55 6.62
N GLN A 336 9.96 24.59 7.05
CA GLN A 336 9.78 24.24 8.46
C GLN A 336 10.67 23.06 8.87
N ALA A 337 10.78 22.04 8.01
CA ALA A 337 11.59 20.86 8.25
C ALA A 337 11.92 20.16 6.93
N ARG A 338 13.21 19.80 6.73
CA ARG A 338 13.65 18.99 5.61
C ARG A 338 13.76 17.53 6.03
N PHE A 339 13.06 16.64 5.33
CA PHE A 339 13.07 15.21 5.62
C PHE A 339 12.70 14.40 4.37
N ARG A 340 13.22 13.17 4.28
CA ARG A 340 12.85 12.19 3.26
C ARG A 340 12.46 10.89 3.93
N VAL A 341 11.39 10.27 3.44
CA VAL A 341 10.82 9.03 3.97
C VAL A 341 11.24 7.88 3.07
N ALA A 342 11.97 6.92 3.60
CA ALA A 342 12.32 5.70 2.88
C ALA A 342 11.07 4.82 2.70
N ASN A 343 10.94 4.16 1.54
CA ASN A 343 9.96 3.09 1.28
C ASN A 343 8.49 3.41 1.59
N CYS A 344 8.10 4.68 1.68
CA CYS A 344 6.79 5.09 2.21
C CYS A 344 6.53 4.61 3.67
N ASP A 345 7.58 4.37 4.45
CA ASP A 345 7.54 3.93 5.83
C ASP A 345 7.28 5.11 6.79
N TRP A 346 6.02 5.53 6.85
CA TRP A 346 5.55 6.52 7.81
C TRP A 346 4.15 6.20 8.32
N ASP A 347 3.87 6.69 9.52
CA ASP A 347 2.55 6.64 10.15
C ASP A 347 2.36 7.85 11.08
N CYS A 348 1.12 8.17 11.44
CA CYS A 348 0.80 9.30 12.32
C CYS A 348 0.14 8.88 13.63
N THR A 349 0.29 9.70 14.66
CA THR A 349 -0.49 9.54 15.90
C THR A 349 -1.98 9.59 15.60
N PRO A 350 -2.83 8.98 16.46
CA PRO A 350 -4.28 9.05 16.32
C PRO A 350 -4.83 10.48 16.17
N ASP A 351 -4.22 11.47 16.83
CA ASP A 351 -4.60 12.88 16.72
C ASP A 351 -3.87 13.64 15.59
N GLY A 352 -3.00 12.97 14.84
CA GLY A 352 -2.23 13.53 13.73
C GLY A 352 -1.22 14.60 14.13
N SER A 353 -0.92 14.79 15.42
CA SER A 353 0.03 15.80 15.87
C SER A 353 1.49 15.38 15.70
N GLN A 354 1.76 14.10 15.46
CA GLN A 354 3.11 13.60 15.22
C GLN A 354 3.11 12.55 14.11
N ILE A 355 4.21 12.51 13.35
CA ILE A 355 4.50 11.49 12.35
C ILE A 355 5.76 10.75 12.79
N ALA A 356 5.72 9.42 12.74
CA ALA A 356 6.90 8.58 12.82
C ALA A 356 7.24 8.13 11.40
N PHE A 357 8.51 8.18 11.01
CA PHE A 357 8.95 7.75 9.70
C PHE A 357 10.36 7.15 9.72
N VAL A 358 10.67 6.33 8.73
CA VAL A 358 12.05 5.89 8.47
C VAL A 358 12.71 6.88 7.54
N SER A 359 13.82 7.45 7.98
CA SER A 359 14.58 8.45 7.22
C SER A 359 15.34 7.80 6.06
N ALA A 360 15.23 8.39 4.87
CA ALA A 360 16.00 7.94 3.71
C ALA A 360 17.51 8.22 3.83
N GLU A 361 17.90 9.20 4.65
CA GLU A 361 19.30 9.64 4.81
C GLU A 361 20.14 8.66 5.62
N ASP A 362 19.59 8.20 6.74
CA ASP A 362 20.32 7.45 7.77
C ASP A 362 19.63 6.14 8.16
N LYS A 363 18.52 5.79 7.48
CA LYS A 363 17.72 4.59 7.71
C LYS A 363 17.29 4.41 9.18
N GLY A 364 17.23 5.50 9.95
CA GLY A 364 16.78 5.52 11.34
C GLY A 364 15.30 5.88 11.46
N VAL A 365 14.71 5.63 12.63
CA VAL A 365 13.34 6.08 12.94
C VAL A 365 13.39 7.51 13.48
N TRP A 366 12.60 8.38 12.86
CA TRP A 366 12.46 9.78 13.22
C TRP A 366 11.02 10.10 13.58
N ARG A 367 10.87 11.12 14.44
CA ARG A 367 9.59 11.74 14.74
C ARG A 367 9.59 13.18 14.25
N LEU A 368 8.53 13.54 13.54
CA LEU A 368 8.18 14.88 13.10
C LEU A 368 6.98 15.36 13.91
N ASP A 369 7.10 16.52 14.56
CA ASP A 369 5.92 17.19 15.12
C ASP A 369 5.14 17.85 13.97
N VAL A 370 3.81 17.76 14.00
CA VAL A 370 2.92 18.26 12.95
C VAL A 370 2.04 19.35 13.53
N PRO A 371 2.14 20.61 13.04
CA PRO A 371 1.32 21.71 13.55
C PRO A 371 -0.17 21.43 13.37
N ARG A 372 -0.95 21.69 14.43
CA ARG A 372 -2.41 21.74 14.33
C ARG A 372 -2.85 23.16 14.05
N LEU A 373 -3.31 23.40 12.83
CA LEU A 373 -3.87 24.70 12.46
C LEU A 373 -5.35 24.78 12.90
N PRO A 374 -5.83 25.95 13.39
CA PRO A 374 -7.21 26.13 13.85
C PRO A 374 -8.26 25.73 12.81
N ALA A 375 -9.43 25.30 13.25
CA ALA A 375 -10.56 25.06 12.37
C ALA A 375 -10.98 26.37 11.69
N GLY A 376 -11.06 26.38 10.36
CA GLY A 376 -11.41 27.58 9.57
C GLY A 376 -10.23 28.47 9.19
N ALA A 377 -9.01 28.18 9.64
CA ALA A 377 -7.82 28.83 9.08
C ALA A 377 -7.64 28.37 7.62
N GLY A 378 -7.72 29.31 6.69
CA GLY A 378 -7.46 29.07 5.26
C GLY A 378 -6.04 28.55 5.02
N SER A 379 -5.81 27.98 3.84
CA SER A 379 -4.46 27.68 3.38
C SER A 379 -3.65 28.98 3.38
N PRO A 380 -2.39 28.99 3.85
CA PRO A 380 -1.54 30.16 3.65
C PRO A 380 -1.53 30.52 2.15
N GLU A 381 -1.82 31.78 1.81
CA GLU A 381 -1.80 32.28 0.43
C GLU A 381 -0.51 31.81 -0.28
N GLY A 382 -0.68 31.15 -1.43
CA GLY A 382 0.42 30.59 -2.23
C GLY A 382 0.62 29.08 -2.11
N ALA A 383 -0.07 28.37 -1.20
CA ALA A 383 0.00 26.91 -1.11
C ALA A 383 -1.10 26.22 -1.94
N SER A 384 -0.97 26.21 -3.27
CA SER A 384 -1.65 25.22 -4.11
C SER A 384 -0.90 23.88 -4.04
N LEU A 385 -1.59 22.76 -4.24
CA LEU A 385 -0.87 21.55 -4.66
C LEU A 385 -0.22 21.91 -6.01
N PRO A 386 1.12 21.80 -6.14
CA PRO A 386 1.75 22.00 -7.44
C PRO A 386 1.21 20.98 -8.43
N GLU A 387 0.97 21.39 -9.69
CA GLU A 387 0.51 20.47 -10.72
C GLU A 387 1.57 19.38 -10.95
N VAL A 388 1.12 18.13 -11.06
CA VAL A 388 1.99 17.01 -11.40
C VAL A 388 2.46 17.20 -12.85
N GLY A 389 3.72 17.57 -13.03
CA GLY A 389 4.32 17.72 -14.35
C GLY A 389 5.07 19.04 -14.58
N ASP A 390 4.99 20.00 -13.66
CA ASP A 390 5.77 21.24 -13.80
C ASP A 390 7.28 20.95 -13.64
N PRO A 391 8.10 21.29 -14.65
CA PRO A 391 9.55 21.14 -14.57
C PRO A 391 10.09 22.18 -13.58
N GLN A 392 10.33 21.75 -12.35
CA GLN A 392 11.09 22.54 -11.38
C GLN A 392 12.58 22.41 -11.73
N PRO A 393 13.42 23.46 -11.54
CA PRO A 393 14.82 23.42 -11.92
C PRO A 393 15.49 22.21 -11.30
N ALA A 394 16.03 21.35 -12.18
CA ALA A 394 16.74 20.15 -11.78
C ALA A 394 17.84 20.53 -10.79
N ILE A 395 17.80 19.96 -9.59
CA ILE A 395 19.00 19.92 -8.74
C ILE A 395 20.03 19.15 -9.56
N ALA A 396 21.23 19.71 -9.76
CA ALA A 396 22.29 19.06 -10.48
C ALA A 396 22.63 17.73 -9.78
N ARG A 397 22.12 16.64 -10.34
CA ARG A 397 22.33 15.29 -9.85
C ARG A 397 23.27 14.61 -10.85
N SER A 398 24.38 14.09 -10.34
CA SER A 398 25.57 13.71 -11.12
C SER A 398 25.60 12.23 -11.49
N LYS A 399 24.44 11.56 -11.52
CA LYS A 399 24.34 10.12 -11.78
C LYS A 399 24.29 9.87 -13.29
N PRO A 400 24.87 8.76 -13.78
CA PRO A 400 25.06 8.56 -15.23
C PRO A 400 23.74 8.33 -15.98
N TYR A 401 22.69 7.84 -15.31
CA TYR A 401 21.46 7.43 -15.98
C TYR A 401 20.27 8.33 -15.64
N ARG A 402 19.42 8.59 -16.64
CA ARG A 402 18.10 9.21 -16.46
C ARG A 402 16.99 8.16 -16.45
N LEU A 403 15.81 8.55 -16.00
CA LEU A 403 14.62 7.71 -16.08
C LEU A 403 14.19 7.42 -17.54
N PRO A 404 13.58 6.25 -17.80
CA PRO A 404 13.36 5.74 -19.16
C PRO A 404 12.13 6.35 -19.88
N PHE A 405 11.66 7.53 -19.45
CA PHE A 405 10.51 8.24 -20.04
C PHE A 405 10.83 9.71 -20.30
N GLN A 406 10.16 10.32 -21.26
CA GLN A 406 10.31 11.77 -21.54
C GLN A 406 9.60 12.66 -20.53
N THR A 407 8.51 12.16 -19.94
CA THR A 407 7.67 12.90 -18.99
C THR A 407 7.99 12.52 -17.55
N ALA A 408 7.66 13.42 -16.62
CA ALA A 408 7.64 13.11 -15.19
C ALA A 408 6.54 12.06 -14.87
N PRO A 409 6.70 11.29 -13.78
CA PRO A 409 5.67 10.35 -13.35
C PRO A 409 4.37 11.09 -13.00
N SER A 410 3.23 10.53 -13.42
CA SER A 410 1.92 11.15 -13.20
C SER A 410 0.80 10.11 -13.15
N PRO A 411 -0.39 10.44 -12.58
CA PRO A 411 -1.50 9.49 -12.48
C PRO A 411 -2.02 8.97 -13.84
N GLY A 412 -1.83 9.75 -14.91
CA GLY A 412 -2.15 9.36 -16.29
C GLY A 412 -0.95 8.82 -17.08
N GLY A 413 0.27 9.03 -16.57
CA GLY A 413 1.54 8.67 -17.20
C GLY A 413 2.10 7.39 -16.60
N TRP A 414 3.29 7.41 -16.04
CA TRP A 414 3.94 6.22 -15.52
C TRP A 414 4.24 6.33 -14.02
N TYR A 415 4.44 5.17 -13.38
CA TYR A 415 4.87 5.05 -11.98
C TYR A 415 5.63 3.74 -11.78
N VAL A 416 6.37 3.61 -10.68
CA VAL A 416 7.03 2.34 -10.33
C VAL A 416 6.00 1.36 -9.77
N SER A 417 5.75 0.26 -10.47
CA SER A 417 4.86 -0.82 -9.99
C SER A 417 5.58 -1.89 -9.20
N GLN A 418 6.85 -2.16 -9.50
CA GLN A 418 7.64 -3.17 -8.79
C GLN A 418 9.11 -2.78 -8.76
N TRP A 419 9.71 -2.83 -7.58
CA TRP A 419 11.10 -2.48 -7.34
C TRP A 419 12.03 -3.65 -7.66
N TYR A 420 13.29 -3.36 -7.99
CA TYR A 420 14.36 -4.37 -7.99
C TYR A 420 14.49 -4.95 -6.60
N GLY A 421 14.80 -6.24 -6.49
CA GLY A 421 15.10 -6.89 -5.22
C GLY A 421 14.02 -7.85 -4.73
N VAL A 422 14.11 -8.19 -3.44
CA VAL A 422 13.28 -9.23 -2.81
C VAL A 422 11.89 -8.66 -2.51
N THR A 423 11.17 -8.21 -3.53
CA THR A 423 9.82 -7.66 -3.38
C THR A 423 8.85 -8.72 -2.90
N THR A 424 7.80 -8.35 -2.17
CA THR A 424 6.77 -9.30 -1.70
C THR A 424 6.09 -10.04 -2.88
N ALA A 425 5.84 -9.34 -3.99
CA ALA A 425 5.39 -9.94 -5.24
C ALA A 425 6.46 -10.86 -5.86
N GLY A 426 7.71 -10.40 -5.89
CA GLY A 426 8.88 -11.18 -6.31
C GLY A 426 9.01 -12.52 -5.59
N TYR A 427 8.87 -12.49 -4.27
CA TYR A 427 9.00 -13.66 -3.41
C TYR A 427 7.94 -14.74 -3.70
N ARG A 428 6.70 -14.34 -4.00
CA ARG A 428 5.62 -15.28 -4.36
C ARG A 428 5.92 -16.06 -5.64
N TRP A 429 6.60 -15.43 -6.59
CA TRP A 429 6.97 -16.03 -7.88
C TRP A 429 8.46 -16.42 -7.96
N ARG A 430 9.13 -16.53 -6.80
CA ARG A 430 10.58 -16.78 -6.71
C ARG A 430 11.04 -18.07 -7.37
N VAL A 431 10.19 -19.09 -7.42
CA VAL A 431 10.49 -20.39 -8.03
C VAL A 431 10.10 -20.46 -9.51
N SER A 432 9.19 -19.58 -9.95
CA SER A 432 8.67 -19.56 -11.32
C SER A 432 9.29 -18.40 -12.10
N SER A 433 8.57 -17.28 -12.24
CA SER A 433 8.95 -16.14 -13.08
C SER A 433 10.34 -15.59 -12.76
N TYR A 434 10.75 -15.65 -11.49
CA TYR A 434 12.03 -15.11 -11.04
C TYR A 434 13.07 -16.17 -10.71
N GLY A 435 12.81 -17.46 -11.00
CA GLY A 435 13.71 -18.57 -10.66
C GLY A 435 15.10 -18.43 -11.29
N GLN A 436 15.16 -17.97 -12.54
CA GLN A 436 16.43 -17.72 -13.25
C GLN A 436 17.24 -16.57 -12.62
N GLY A 437 16.57 -15.61 -11.99
CA GLY A 437 17.16 -14.48 -11.27
C GLY A 437 17.28 -14.74 -9.77
N GLN A 438 17.59 -15.97 -9.36
CA GLN A 438 17.77 -16.37 -7.96
C GLN A 438 16.54 -16.09 -7.06
N GLY A 439 15.35 -16.03 -7.65
CA GLY A 439 14.09 -15.77 -6.96
C GLY A 439 13.89 -14.32 -6.54
N ILE A 440 14.55 -13.38 -7.22
CA ILE A 440 14.50 -11.94 -6.95
C ILE A 440 14.01 -11.22 -8.20
N HIS A 441 13.26 -10.13 -8.03
CA HIS A 441 12.93 -9.27 -9.16
C HIS A 441 14.19 -8.54 -9.65
N PHE A 442 14.65 -8.83 -10.88
CA PHE A 442 15.96 -8.39 -11.39
C PHE A 442 15.92 -7.15 -12.29
N GLY A 443 14.83 -6.37 -12.21
CA GLY A 443 14.69 -5.07 -12.86
C GLY A 443 13.82 -4.12 -12.03
N ILE A 444 13.53 -2.94 -12.55
CA ILE A 444 12.46 -2.07 -12.05
C ILE A 444 11.32 -2.09 -13.07
N ASP A 445 10.11 -2.36 -12.61
CA ASP A 445 8.92 -2.30 -13.44
C ASP A 445 8.28 -0.92 -13.33
N PHE A 446 8.21 -0.24 -14.46
CA PHE A 446 7.52 1.02 -14.62
C PHE A 446 6.18 0.77 -15.29
N ALA A 447 5.14 0.75 -14.47
CA ALA A 447 3.76 0.73 -14.87
C ALA A 447 3.49 1.96 -15.76
N THR A 448 2.93 1.76 -16.97
CA THR A 448 2.65 2.85 -17.91
C THR A 448 1.55 2.44 -18.91
N PRO A 449 0.82 3.38 -19.56
CA PRO A 449 -0.05 3.06 -20.67
C PRO A 449 0.72 2.30 -21.75
N MET A 450 0.03 1.38 -22.43
CA MET A 450 0.60 0.66 -23.55
C MET A 450 1.03 1.64 -24.64
N ARG A 451 2.12 1.32 -25.32
CA ARG A 451 2.72 2.10 -26.40
C ARG A 451 3.26 3.48 -25.97
N THR A 452 3.59 3.66 -24.71
CA THR A 452 4.28 4.87 -24.25
C THR A 452 5.73 4.83 -24.73
N PRO A 453 6.26 5.90 -25.37
CA PRO A 453 7.66 5.94 -25.77
C PRO A 453 8.60 5.74 -24.58
N VAL A 454 9.51 4.77 -24.72
CA VAL A 454 10.61 4.55 -23.77
C VAL A 454 11.92 5.00 -24.41
N VAL A 455 12.77 5.60 -23.59
CA VAL A 455 13.95 6.34 -24.05
C VAL A 455 15.23 5.81 -23.41
N ALA A 456 16.34 5.93 -24.12
CA ALA A 456 17.65 5.51 -23.67
C ALA A 456 18.03 6.25 -22.37
N ILE A 457 18.30 5.50 -21.31
CA ILE A 457 18.72 6.02 -20.00
C ILE A 457 20.12 6.65 -20.02
N ALA A 458 20.96 6.27 -20.99
CA ALA A 458 22.29 6.79 -21.22
C ALA A 458 22.73 6.50 -22.66
N GLY A 459 23.85 7.12 -23.08
CA GLY A 459 24.45 6.84 -24.37
C GLY A 459 25.06 5.44 -24.44
N GLY A 460 24.98 4.82 -25.60
CA GLY A 460 25.49 3.48 -25.84
C GLY A 460 25.23 2.98 -27.24
N ARG A 461 25.50 1.69 -27.48
CA ARG A 461 25.28 1.00 -28.74
C ARG A 461 24.21 -0.07 -28.59
N ILE A 462 23.26 -0.12 -29.52
CA ILE A 462 22.25 -1.19 -29.56
C ILE A 462 22.94 -2.51 -29.91
N ILE A 463 22.83 -3.49 -29.02
CA ILE A 463 23.42 -4.83 -29.22
C ILE A 463 22.36 -5.90 -29.49
N ALA A 464 21.09 -5.62 -29.21
CA ALA A 464 19.98 -6.52 -29.54
C ALA A 464 18.66 -5.77 -29.73
N VAL A 465 17.85 -6.25 -30.67
CA VAL A 465 16.44 -5.92 -30.85
C VAL A 465 15.69 -7.25 -30.98
N ASP A 466 14.75 -7.51 -30.07
CA ASP A 466 14.20 -8.85 -29.76
C ASP A 466 15.32 -9.87 -29.46
N GLY A 467 16.16 -9.55 -28.46
CA GLY A 467 17.22 -10.43 -27.99
C GLY A 467 16.69 -11.73 -27.37
N ASP A 468 17.57 -12.72 -27.27
CA ASP A 468 17.33 -14.07 -26.70
C ASP A 468 17.18 -14.07 -25.15
N TYR A 469 17.22 -12.89 -24.53
CA TYR A 469 17.09 -12.64 -23.09
C TYR A 469 16.40 -11.30 -22.86
N GLY A 470 15.96 -11.06 -21.62
CA GLY A 470 15.30 -9.82 -21.24
C GLY A 470 13.85 -9.79 -21.73
N SER A 471 12.92 -10.21 -20.88
CA SER A 471 11.45 -10.16 -21.08
C SER A 471 10.96 -10.19 -22.54
N ALA A 472 11.14 -11.33 -23.20
CA ALA A 472 10.71 -11.65 -24.56
C ALA A 472 9.18 -11.50 -24.79
N PRO A 473 8.68 -11.55 -26.05
CA PRO A 473 9.40 -11.57 -27.33
C PRO A 473 10.04 -10.24 -27.70
N HIS A 474 9.61 -9.12 -27.11
CA HIS A 474 10.04 -7.79 -27.52
C HIS A 474 10.86 -7.09 -26.45
N ASN A 475 12.11 -6.82 -26.81
CA ASN A 475 13.05 -6.08 -25.99
C ASN A 475 14.05 -5.31 -26.84
N VAL A 476 14.74 -4.37 -26.21
CA VAL A 476 15.95 -3.73 -26.75
C VAL A 476 17.03 -3.82 -25.69
N VAL A 477 18.26 -4.12 -26.13
CA VAL A 477 19.43 -4.11 -25.24
C VAL A 477 20.47 -3.13 -25.76
N ILE A 478 20.92 -2.26 -24.86
CA ILE A 478 21.94 -1.24 -25.12
C ILE A 478 23.18 -1.59 -24.31
N GLU A 479 24.33 -1.71 -24.96
CA GLU A 479 25.63 -1.68 -24.30
C GLU A 479 26.01 -0.20 -24.07
N LEU A 480 26.00 0.21 -22.80
CA LEU A 480 26.27 1.58 -22.39
C LEU A 480 27.77 1.86 -22.40
N PHE A 481 28.16 3.13 -22.58
CA PHE A 481 29.57 3.51 -22.67
C PHE A 481 30.38 3.30 -21.38
N ASP A 482 29.71 3.10 -20.25
CA ASP A 482 30.35 2.74 -18.99
C ASP A 482 30.56 1.22 -18.81
N GLY A 483 30.20 0.41 -19.82
CA GLY A 483 30.35 -1.04 -19.85
C GLY A 483 29.18 -1.83 -19.26
N ASN A 484 28.15 -1.17 -18.73
CA ASN A 484 26.90 -1.83 -18.34
C ASN A 484 26.01 -2.11 -19.55
N GLN A 485 25.02 -2.96 -19.37
CA GLN A 485 23.96 -3.20 -20.36
C GLN A 485 22.61 -2.79 -19.77
N ALA A 486 21.83 -2.01 -20.52
CA ALA A 486 20.45 -1.69 -20.20
C ALA A 486 19.51 -2.56 -21.03
N VAL A 487 18.63 -3.31 -20.36
CA VAL A 487 17.62 -4.17 -21.00
C VAL A 487 16.25 -3.51 -20.84
N TYR A 488 15.60 -3.20 -21.96
CA TYR A 488 14.24 -2.67 -22.02
C TYR A 488 13.32 -3.82 -22.43
N GLY A 489 12.67 -4.42 -21.45
CA GLY A 489 11.80 -5.58 -21.59
C GLY A 489 10.32 -5.22 -21.68
N HIS A 490 9.50 -6.22 -22.07
CA HIS A 490 8.05 -6.08 -22.22
C HIS A 490 7.61 -4.98 -23.19
N LEU A 491 8.35 -4.75 -24.28
CA LEU A 491 7.98 -3.77 -25.28
C LEU A 491 6.72 -4.20 -26.06
N ALA A 492 5.93 -3.26 -26.55
CA ALA A 492 4.67 -3.56 -27.24
C ALA A 492 4.87 -4.29 -28.58
N GLU A 493 5.98 -4.01 -29.25
CA GLU A 493 6.34 -4.55 -30.54
C GLU A 493 7.86 -4.53 -30.72
N ARG A 494 8.36 -5.26 -31.72
CA ARG A 494 9.75 -5.14 -32.17
C ARG A 494 10.04 -3.67 -32.44
N SER A 495 11.10 -3.13 -31.83
CA SER A 495 11.43 -1.72 -32.00
C SER A 495 11.71 -1.39 -33.47
N ARG A 496 11.08 -0.32 -33.95
CA ARG A 496 11.33 0.29 -35.27
C ARG A 496 12.05 1.62 -35.16
N HIS A 497 12.41 2.01 -33.94
CA HIS A 497 13.09 3.27 -33.65
C HIS A 497 14.60 3.13 -33.70
N VAL A 498 15.10 1.89 -33.57
CA VAL A 498 16.52 1.59 -33.54
C VAL A 498 16.86 0.28 -34.24
N GLU A 499 18.12 0.15 -34.66
CA GLU A 499 18.68 -1.05 -35.29
C GLU A 499 19.93 -1.54 -34.54
N VAL A 500 20.25 -2.83 -34.64
CA VAL A 500 21.47 -3.38 -34.03
C VAL A 500 22.71 -2.72 -34.63
N GLY A 501 23.64 -2.28 -33.77
CA GLY A 501 24.85 -1.55 -34.14
C GLY A 501 24.69 -0.03 -34.10
N GLN A 502 23.46 0.49 -34.04
CA GLN A 502 23.21 1.93 -33.90
C GLN A 502 23.74 2.46 -32.56
N GLU A 503 24.42 3.59 -32.59
CA GLU A 503 24.69 4.39 -31.39
C GLU A 503 23.49 5.28 -31.06
N VAL A 504 23.12 5.32 -29.80
CA VAL A 504 22.04 6.15 -29.27
C VAL A 504 22.59 7.09 -28.20
N GLN A 505 22.00 8.27 -28.11
CA GLN A 505 22.25 9.24 -27.07
C GLN A 505 21.22 9.08 -25.94
N GLN A 506 21.59 9.57 -24.76
CA GLN A 506 20.66 9.65 -23.64
C GLN A 506 19.40 10.45 -24.07
N GLY A 507 18.23 9.84 -23.94
CA GLY A 507 16.95 10.45 -24.34
C GLY A 507 16.38 10.03 -25.68
N ASP A 508 17.14 9.33 -26.53
CA ASP A 508 16.64 8.80 -27.78
C ASP A 508 15.55 7.75 -27.54
N VAL A 509 14.49 7.76 -28.36
CA VAL A 509 13.43 6.74 -28.27
C VAL A 509 13.96 5.40 -28.75
N VAL A 510 13.87 4.38 -27.89
CA VAL A 510 14.38 3.03 -28.20
C VAL A 510 13.27 2.01 -28.38
N GLY A 511 12.05 2.33 -28.00
CA GLY A 511 10.91 1.43 -28.14
C GLY A 511 9.63 2.02 -27.56
N LEU A 512 8.61 1.17 -27.47
CA LEU A 512 7.31 1.52 -26.89
C LEU A 512 6.97 0.51 -25.80
N SER A 513 6.58 0.97 -24.61
CA SER A 513 6.17 0.11 -23.48
C SER A 513 5.00 -0.81 -23.85
N GLY A 514 4.93 -1.98 -23.25
CA GLY A 514 3.93 -2.96 -23.62
C GLY A 514 3.63 -4.02 -22.57
N ASP A 515 3.18 -5.16 -23.07
CA ASP A 515 2.80 -6.35 -22.32
C ASP A 515 3.02 -7.56 -23.25
N SER A 516 4.25 -7.69 -23.72
CA SER A 516 4.70 -8.47 -24.89
C SER A 516 4.25 -9.95 -24.94
N GLY A 517 3.65 -10.50 -23.89
CA GLY A 517 3.38 -11.93 -23.74
C GLY A 517 2.22 -12.50 -24.57
N TYR A 518 1.18 -11.74 -24.92
CA TYR A 518 -0.08 -12.28 -25.51
C TYR A 518 -0.95 -11.14 -26.10
N PRO A 519 -2.06 -11.42 -26.84
CA PRO A 519 -3.00 -10.39 -27.25
C PRO A 519 -3.53 -9.60 -26.04
N TYR A 520 -3.47 -8.27 -26.12
CA TYR A 520 -3.94 -7.39 -25.05
C TYR A 520 -5.48 -7.42 -24.97
N ASP A 521 -6.02 -7.94 -23.87
CA ASP A 521 -7.46 -8.03 -23.59
C ASP A 521 -7.96 -6.96 -22.59
N GLY A 522 -7.08 -6.02 -22.23
CA GLY A 522 -7.39 -4.98 -21.26
C GLY A 522 -7.47 -5.46 -19.80
N SER A 523 -7.09 -6.71 -19.51
CA SER A 523 -7.03 -7.28 -18.14
C SER A 523 -5.64 -7.25 -17.52
N ARG A 524 -4.60 -6.97 -18.31
CA ARG A 524 -3.19 -7.03 -17.91
C ARG A 524 -2.61 -5.65 -17.61
N ASN A 525 -1.46 -5.64 -16.95
CA ASN A 525 -0.78 -4.45 -16.42
C ASN A 525 0.45 -4.10 -17.30
N PRO A 526 0.31 -3.42 -18.45
CA PRO A 526 1.43 -2.96 -19.25
C PRO A 526 2.42 -2.16 -18.43
N HIS A 527 3.69 -2.45 -18.66
CA HIS A 527 4.83 -1.86 -17.97
C HIS A 527 6.09 -1.97 -18.83
N LEU A 528 7.07 -1.14 -18.53
CA LEU A 528 8.45 -1.36 -18.95
C LEU A 528 9.18 -2.12 -17.85
N HIS A 529 9.80 -3.25 -18.18
CA HIS A 529 10.78 -3.89 -17.29
C HIS A 529 12.17 -3.39 -17.66
N LEU A 530 12.85 -2.70 -16.74
CA LEU A 530 14.18 -2.15 -16.98
C LEU A 530 15.22 -2.85 -16.10
N GLU A 531 16.19 -3.50 -16.73
CA GLU A 531 17.30 -4.14 -16.04
C GLU A 531 18.62 -3.40 -16.32
N ILE A 532 19.50 -3.40 -15.32
CA ILE A 532 20.92 -3.09 -15.52
C ILE A 532 21.69 -4.39 -15.34
N ARG A 533 22.47 -4.77 -16.36
CA ARG A 533 23.31 -5.96 -16.34
C ARG A 533 24.79 -5.62 -16.48
N LYS A 534 25.64 -6.45 -15.89
CA LYS A 534 27.10 -6.37 -15.98
C LYS A 534 27.69 -7.75 -16.27
N GLN A 535 29.00 -7.78 -16.56
CA GLN A 535 29.76 -9.01 -16.86
C GLN A 535 29.15 -9.81 -18.03
N GLY A 536 28.88 -9.13 -19.15
CA GLY A 536 28.33 -9.77 -20.35
C GLY A 536 26.98 -10.44 -20.10
N ARG A 537 26.04 -9.72 -19.46
CA ARG A 537 24.66 -10.13 -19.12
C ARG A 537 24.47 -11.16 -18.00
N MET A 538 25.54 -11.66 -17.39
CA MET A 538 25.48 -12.73 -16.38
C MET A 538 25.00 -12.26 -15.01
N VAL A 539 25.15 -10.96 -14.71
CA VAL A 539 24.77 -10.38 -13.43
C VAL A 539 23.78 -9.25 -13.65
N ALA A 540 22.58 -9.34 -13.08
CA ALA A 540 21.71 -8.18 -12.91
C ALA A 540 22.10 -7.45 -11.62
N THR A 541 22.08 -6.12 -11.66
CA THR A 541 22.46 -5.26 -10.53
C THR A 541 21.35 -4.27 -10.24
N ASN A 542 21.29 -3.82 -8.98
CA ASN A 542 20.27 -2.88 -8.54
C ASN A 542 20.36 -1.56 -9.34
N PRO A 543 19.30 -1.13 -10.05
CA PRO A 543 19.34 0.12 -10.81
C PRO A 543 19.39 1.37 -9.94
N VAL A 544 18.84 1.34 -8.72
CA VAL A 544 18.66 2.51 -7.85
C VAL A 544 19.92 3.40 -7.72
N PRO A 545 21.14 2.85 -7.49
CA PRO A 545 22.34 3.66 -7.30
C PRO A 545 22.86 4.37 -8.57
N TYR A 546 22.38 4.01 -9.76
CA TYR A 546 22.89 4.53 -11.05
C TYR A 546 22.05 5.67 -11.63
N PHE A 547 20.82 5.84 -11.16
CA PHE A 547 19.89 6.81 -11.74
C PHE A 547 19.88 8.12 -10.98
N ASP A 548 19.80 9.18 -11.76
CA ASP A 548 19.37 10.49 -11.32
C ASP A 548 17.85 10.49 -11.12
N ALA A 549 17.39 10.01 -9.96
CA ALA A 549 15.98 9.95 -9.60
C ALA A 549 15.75 10.15 -8.10
N ASN A 550 14.60 10.74 -7.75
CA ASN A 550 14.12 10.79 -6.37
C ASN A 550 13.33 9.52 -6.05
N TRP A 551 14.04 8.43 -5.76
CA TRP A 551 13.44 7.12 -5.55
C TRP A 551 12.54 7.06 -4.31
N ASP A 552 12.89 7.79 -3.25
CA ASP A 552 12.11 7.86 -2.02
C ASP A 552 10.75 8.52 -2.27
N ASP A 553 10.72 9.59 -3.06
CA ASP A 553 9.47 10.23 -3.47
C ASP A 553 8.62 9.31 -4.33
N MET A 554 9.21 8.60 -5.30
CA MET A 554 8.50 7.61 -6.15
C MET A 554 7.96 6.40 -5.37
N SER A 555 8.41 6.18 -4.13
CA SER A 555 7.81 5.19 -3.24
C SER A 555 6.47 5.64 -2.65
N LEU A 556 6.15 6.94 -2.68
CA LEU A 556 4.90 7.48 -2.18
C LEU A 556 3.74 7.26 -3.17
N GLY A 557 2.66 6.62 -2.71
CA GLY A 557 1.31 6.84 -3.26
C GLY A 557 0.79 5.86 -4.31
N VAL A 558 1.49 4.76 -4.56
CA VAL A 558 0.96 3.68 -5.39
C VAL A 558 0.62 2.46 -4.54
N TRP A 559 1.49 2.09 -3.59
CA TRP A 559 1.34 0.88 -2.80
C TRP A 559 1.42 1.18 -1.30
N ASN A 560 0.38 0.79 -0.56
CA ASN A 560 0.37 0.83 0.90
C ASN A 560 0.76 -0.55 1.43
N GLY A 561 1.99 -0.71 1.93
CA GLY A 561 2.43 -1.99 2.52
C GLY A 561 3.94 -2.23 2.43
N ALA A 562 4.35 -3.46 2.77
CA ALA A 562 5.75 -3.87 2.69
C ALA A 562 6.19 -3.96 1.22
N LEU A 563 7.19 -3.17 0.83
CA LEU A 563 7.79 -3.25 -0.50
C LEU A 563 8.59 -4.55 -0.67
N PHE A 564 9.30 -4.96 0.39
CA PHE A 564 10.19 -6.11 0.41
C PHE A 564 9.68 -7.21 1.33
N GLU A 565 9.90 -8.45 0.91
CA GLU A 565 9.73 -9.62 1.75
C GLU A 565 10.77 -9.58 2.87
N ARG A 566 10.35 -9.90 4.09
CA ARG A 566 11.21 -9.93 5.26
C ARG A 566 11.59 -11.36 5.63
N ASP A 567 12.87 -11.58 5.84
CA ASP A 567 13.36 -12.76 6.55
C ASP A 567 13.27 -12.50 8.06
N LEU A 568 12.38 -13.18 8.79
CA LEU A 568 12.23 -12.96 10.23
C LEU A 568 13.45 -13.38 11.05
N ASP A 569 14.37 -14.17 10.47
CA ASP A 569 15.64 -14.49 11.12
C ASP A 569 16.68 -13.36 10.96
N ASN A 570 16.49 -12.48 9.97
CA ASN A 570 17.28 -11.27 9.78
C ASN A 570 16.40 -10.12 9.23
N PRO A 571 15.51 -9.55 10.06
CA PRO A 571 14.40 -8.71 9.60
C PRO A 571 14.83 -7.35 9.05
N ARG A 572 16.10 -6.97 9.22
CA ARG A 572 16.68 -5.71 8.72
C ARG A 572 17.42 -5.88 7.39
N ARG A 573 17.51 -7.11 6.85
CA ARG A 573 18.19 -7.41 5.58
C ARG A 573 17.28 -7.15 4.38
N TYR A 574 17.82 -6.49 3.35
CA TYR A 574 17.12 -6.22 2.08
C TYR A 574 15.80 -5.47 2.23
N GLN A 575 15.73 -4.55 3.20
CA GLN A 575 14.51 -3.78 3.44
C GLN A 575 14.55 -2.37 2.82
N PHE A 576 15.61 -1.99 2.13
CA PHE A 576 15.75 -0.67 1.50
C PHE A 576 16.03 -0.80 -0.01
N LEU A 577 15.57 0.20 -0.78
CA LEU A 577 15.67 0.25 -2.24
C LEU A 577 17.12 0.12 -2.73
N ASP A 578 18.07 0.72 -2.03
CA ASP A 578 19.49 0.83 -2.35
C ASP A 578 20.35 -0.36 -1.88
N GLU A 579 19.78 -1.29 -1.10
CA GLU A 579 20.53 -2.38 -0.45
C GLU A 579 20.26 -3.76 -1.03
N GLN A 580 19.48 -3.83 -2.10
CA GLN A 580 19.11 -5.09 -2.74
C GLN A 580 20.33 -5.75 -3.39
N PRO A 581 20.46 -7.09 -3.31
CA PRO A 581 21.67 -7.78 -3.74
C PRO A 581 21.77 -7.86 -5.27
N ASP A 582 22.98 -7.99 -5.78
CA ASP A 582 23.20 -8.44 -7.16
C ASP A 582 22.68 -9.86 -7.37
N ILE A 583 22.27 -10.16 -8.60
CA ILE A 583 21.71 -11.45 -9.00
C ILE A 583 22.59 -12.06 -10.08
N ARG A 584 23.02 -13.30 -9.88
CA ARG A 584 23.71 -14.12 -10.87
C ARG A 584 22.71 -15.05 -11.55
N PHE A 585 22.47 -14.85 -12.84
CA PHE A 585 21.54 -15.69 -13.58
C PHE A 585 21.98 -17.17 -13.57
N GLY A 586 21.04 -18.08 -13.33
CA GLY A 586 21.29 -19.52 -13.18
C GLY A 586 21.90 -19.93 -11.83
N GLY A 587 22.14 -18.99 -10.92
CA GLY A 587 22.53 -19.28 -9.54
C GLY A 587 21.38 -19.86 -8.70
N PRO A 588 21.69 -20.36 -7.48
CA PRO A 588 20.65 -20.86 -6.57
C PRO A 588 19.73 -19.72 -6.10
N ILE A 589 18.48 -20.04 -5.77
CA ILE A 589 17.56 -19.09 -5.17
C ILE A 589 18.11 -18.60 -3.82
N ILE A 590 18.27 -17.29 -3.66
CA ILE A 590 18.78 -16.66 -2.43
C ILE A 590 17.70 -15.98 -1.59
N SER A 591 16.49 -15.91 -2.13
CA SER A 591 15.31 -15.40 -1.45
C SER A 591 14.48 -16.51 -0.79
N ASN A 592 14.98 -17.73 -0.58
CA ASN A 592 14.18 -18.77 0.06
C ASN A 592 14.32 -18.69 1.58
N PHE A 593 13.55 -17.80 2.22
CA PHE A 593 13.63 -17.58 3.66
C PHE A 593 12.93 -18.72 4.42
N ALA A 594 13.53 -19.13 5.56
CA ALA A 594 12.93 -20.14 6.42
C ALA A 594 11.68 -19.61 7.13
N ARG A 595 11.71 -18.32 7.50
CA ARG A 595 10.61 -17.62 8.17
C ARG A 595 10.29 -16.32 7.40
N PRO A 596 9.61 -16.39 6.24
CA PRO A 596 9.25 -15.20 5.48
C PRO A 596 8.11 -14.42 6.13
N TRP A 597 8.07 -13.12 5.88
CA TRP A 597 6.97 -12.24 6.25
C TRP A 597 6.74 -11.14 5.20
N PRO A 598 5.49 -10.95 4.71
CA PRO A 598 4.28 -11.72 5.05
C PRO A 598 4.36 -13.19 4.60
N PRO A 599 3.75 -14.16 5.32
CA PRO A 599 3.83 -15.56 4.94
C PRO A 599 3.35 -15.80 3.51
N ALA A 600 4.12 -16.56 2.71
CA ALA A 600 3.90 -16.77 1.28
C ALA A 600 3.51 -18.20 0.92
#